data_AF-A0A433PX11-F1
#
_entry.id   AF-A0A433PX11-F1
#
_cell.length_a   1.000
_cell.length_b   1.000
_cell.length_c   1.000
_cell.angle_alpha   90.00
_cell.angle_beta   90.00
_cell.angle_gamma   90.00
#
_symmetry.space_group_name_H-M   'P 1'
#
loop_
_entity.id
_entity.type
_entity.pdbx_description
1 polymer ?
#
loop_
_entity_poly.entity_id
_entity_poly.type
_entity_poly.pdbx_seq_one_letter_code
_entity_poly.pdbx_strand_id
1 'polypeptide(L)'
;MLAFRFNISKKILNSAAERLAKVQLKPIDDDGEPNDCEPTEIVLAENISLNKFNDYCKHHPHLPVKLHLGDGKVIAYEVPLDVHSGACNTIAFPISGWSN
;
A
#
# COMPACT_ATOMS: atom_id res chain seq x y z
N MET A 1 25.80 -6.04 18.41
CA MET A 1 25.25 -5.28 17.26
C MET A 1 23.80 -4.97 17.55
N LEU A 2 23.44 -3.68 17.69
CA LEU A 2 22.05 -3.27 17.87
C LEU A 2 21.29 -3.49 16.56
N ALA A 3 20.41 -4.48 16.50
CA ALA A 3 19.50 -4.67 15.38
C ALA A 3 18.52 -3.49 15.36
N PHE A 4 18.81 -2.47 14.55
CA PHE A 4 17.86 -1.39 14.27
C PHE A 4 16.62 -2.02 13.66
N ARG A 5 15.56 -2.16 14.47
CA ARG A 5 14.24 -2.58 14.00
C ARG A 5 13.64 -1.43 13.23
N PHE A 6 13.61 -1.57 11.90
CA PHE A 6 12.85 -0.70 11.03
C PHE A 6 11.38 -0.74 11.46
N ASN A 7 10.81 0.44 11.74
CA ASN A 7 9.42 0.57 12.14
C ASN A 7 8.87 1.91 11.64
N ILE A 8 7.75 1.86 10.92
CA ILE A 8 7.04 3.06 10.48
C ILE A 8 6.01 3.42 11.55
N SER A 9 5.99 4.69 11.97
CA SER A 9 5.03 5.14 12.97
C SER A 9 3.60 5.07 12.45
N LYS A 10 2.65 4.72 13.31
CA LYS A 10 1.21 4.72 12.97
C LYS A 10 0.74 6.09 12.48
N LYS A 11 1.31 7.18 13.00
CA LYS A 11 0.99 8.55 12.57
C LYS A 11 1.34 8.78 11.10
N ILE A 12 2.51 8.30 10.66
CA ILE A 12 2.93 8.37 9.25
C ILE A 12 2.01 7.52 8.37
N LEU A 13 1.69 6.29 8.80
CA LEU A 13 0.80 5.41 8.06
C LEU A 13 -0.61 5.98 7.90
N ASN A 14 -1.18 6.54 8.98
CA ASN A 14 -2.51 7.15 8.93
C ASN A 14 -2.53 8.39 8.04
N SER A 15 -1.50 9.24 8.14
CA SER A 15 -1.38 10.42 7.28
C SER A 15 -1.25 10.03 5.80
N ALA A 16 -0.52 8.95 5.50
CA ALA A 16 -0.46 8.41 4.14
C ALA A 16 -1.81 7.87 3.68
N ALA A 17 -2.53 7.14 4.54
CA ALA A 17 -3.87 6.62 4.25
C ALA A 17 -4.86 7.75 3.94
N GLU A 18 -4.90 8.81 4.75
CA GLU A 18 -5.79 9.96 4.53
C GLU A 18 -5.51 10.67 3.20
N ARG A 19 -4.24 10.77 2.81
CA ARG A 19 -3.86 11.36 1.53
C ARG A 19 -4.26 10.46 0.36
N LEU A 20 -3.97 9.17 0.43
CA LEU A 20 -4.33 8.20 -0.61
C LEU A 20 -5.85 8.04 -0.76
N ALA A 21 -6.61 8.06 0.34
CA ALA A 21 -8.07 7.95 0.31
C ALA A 21 -8.72 9.11 -0.48
N LYS A 22 -8.18 10.32 -0.37
CA LYS A 22 -8.68 11.49 -1.12
C LYS A 22 -8.49 11.33 -2.63
N VAL A 23 -7.36 10.75 -3.04
CA VAL A 23 -7.06 10.49 -4.45
C VAL A 23 -7.97 9.38 -4.98
N GLN A 24 -8.16 8.30 -4.23
CA GLN A 24 -8.92 7.13 -4.67
C GLN A 24 -10.44 7.33 -4.69
N LEU A 25 -10.97 8.17 -3.81
CA LEU A 25 -12.41 8.44 -3.70
C LEU A 25 -12.86 9.67 -4.49
N LYS A 26 -11.94 10.33 -5.21
CA LYS A 26 -12.29 11.48 -6.03
C LYS A 26 -13.26 11.01 -7.13
N PRO A 27 -14.50 11.55 -7.20
CA PRO A 27 -15.41 11.22 -8.28
C PRO A 27 -14.75 11.60 -9.60
N ILE A 28 -14.91 10.74 -10.60
CA ILE A 28 -14.49 11.02 -11.98
C ILE A 28 -15.39 12.18 -12.44
N ASP A 29 -14.83 13.37 -12.50
CA ASP A 29 -15.47 14.50 -13.16
C ASP A 29 -15.61 14.15 -14.67
N ASP A 30 -16.71 14.60 -15.29
CA ASP A 30 -17.26 14.23 -16.61
C ASP A 30 -16.28 14.39 -17.81
N ASP A 31 -15.10 14.97 -17.59
CA ASP A 31 -14.06 15.26 -18.58
C ASP A 31 -12.93 14.20 -18.66
N GLY A 32 -12.87 13.21 -17.75
CA GLY A 32 -11.95 12.07 -17.88
C GLY A 32 -10.45 12.44 -17.86
N GLU A 33 -10.10 13.65 -17.42
CA GLU A 33 -8.71 14.10 -17.35
C GLU A 33 -8.07 13.65 -16.02
N PRO A 34 -6.99 12.85 -16.04
CA PRO A 34 -6.28 12.49 -14.83
C PRO A 34 -5.73 13.77 -14.17
N ASN A 35 -6.13 14.02 -12.93
CA ASN A 35 -5.57 15.14 -12.16
C ASN A 35 -4.08 14.85 -11.86
N ASP A 36 -3.18 15.45 -12.65
CA ASP A 36 -1.72 15.34 -12.55
C ASP A 36 -1.08 15.90 -11.25
N CYS A 37 -1.87 16.25 -10.23
CA CYS A 37 -1.41 17.10 -9.13
C CYS A 37 -1.12 16.41 -7.80
N GLU A 38 -1.51 15.14 -7.58
CA GLU A 38 -1.14 14.43 -6.34
C GLU A 38 -0.41 13.11 -6.64
N PRO A 39 0.78 12.88 -6.08
CA PRO A 39 1.48 11.63 -6.28
C PRO A 39 0.67 10.48 -5.67
N THR A 40 0.28 9.54 -6.52
CA THR A 40 -0.35 8.25 -6.14
C THR A 40 0.51 7.45 -5.17
N GLU A 41 1.79 7.79 -5.08
CA GLU A 41 2.78 7.10 -4.27
C GLU A 41 3.39 8.02 -3.20
N ILE A 42 3.41 7.56 -1.96
CA ILE A 42 3.96 8.29 -0.82
C ILE A 42 5.17 7.52 -0.28
N VAL A 43 6.36 8.11 -0.38
CA VAL A 43 7.58 7.56 0.22
C VAL A 43 7.51 7.71 1.74
N LEU A 44 7.56 6.60 2.47
CA LEU A 44 7.48 6.55 3.93
C LEU A 44 8.85 6.40 4.60
N ALA A 45 9.80 5.76 3.91
CA ALA A 45 11.16 5.54 4.38
C ALA A 45 12.11 5.29 3.20
N GLU A 46 13.39 5.57 3.40
CA GLU A 46 14.45 5.37 2.41
C GLU A 46 15.59 4.53 3.01
N ASN A 47 16.48 4.02 2.15
CA ASN A 47 17.62 3.18 2.54
C ASN A 47 17.21 1.90 3.30
N ILE A 48 16.07 1.32 2.93
CA ILE A 48 15.53 0.09 3.50
C ILE A 48 15.96 -1.10 2.66
N SER A 49 16.56 -2.09 3.30
CA SER A 49 16.87 -3.36 2.65
C SER A 49 15.64 -4.25 2.55
N LEU A 50 15.63 -5.14 1.55
CA LEU A 50 14.55 -6.11 1.35
C LEU A 50 14.26 -6.95 2.61
N ASN A 51 15.29 -7.38 3.32
CA ASN A 51 15.12 -8.16 4.55
C ASN A 51 14.39 -7.36 5.64
N LYS A 52 14.75 -6.10 5.85
CA LYS A 52 14.08 -5.24 6.85
C LYS A 52 12.62 -5.00 6.49
N PHE A 53 12.34 -4.79 5.20
CA PHE A 53 10.99 -4.62 4.71
C PHE A 53 10.14 -5.89 4.91
N ASN A 54 10.67 -7.06 4.50
CA ASN A 54 9.98 -8.34 4.67
C ASN A 54 9.70 -8.65 6.14
N ASP A 55 10.68 -8.42 7.02
CA ASP A 55 10.48 -8.59 8.46
C ASP A 55 9.41 -7.65 8.99
N TYR A 56 9.39 -6.39 8.54
CA TYR A 56 8.35 -5.44 8.93
C TYR A 56 6.95 -5.90 8.51
N CYS A 57 6.76 -6.34 7.26
CA CYS A 57 5.47 -6.83 6.75
C CYS A 57 4.99 -8.09 7.49
N LYS A 58 5.89 -9.02 7.84
CA LYS A 58 5.53 -10.22 8.64
C LYS A 58 5.00 -9.87 10.03
N HIS A 59 5.55 -8.84 10.67
CA HIS A 59 5.12 -8.41 12.00
C HIS A 59 3.91 -7.45 11.96
N HIS A 60 3.54 -6.92 10.80
CA HIS A 60 2.42 -5.98 10.62
C HIS A 60 1.51 -6.44 9.47
N PRO A 61 0.71 -7.51 9.67
CA PRO A 61 -0.15 -8.06 8.63
C PRO A 61 -1.34 -7.16 8.26
N HIS A 62 -1.72 -6.23 9.15
CA HIS A 62 -2.85 -5.33 8.96
C HIS A 62 -2.36 -3.89 8.93
N LEU A 63 -2.03 -3.41 7.74
CA LEU A 63 -1.62 -2.03 7.49
C LEU A 63 -2.80 -1.24 6.89
N PRO A 64 -2.96 0.04 7.26
CA PRO A 64 -4.01 0.90 6.69
C PRO A 64 -3.75 1.29 5.23
N VAL A 65 -2.56 0.97 4.71
CA VAL A 65 -2.13 1.20 3.32
C VAL A 65 -1.36 -0.01 2.82
N LYS A 66 -1.46 -0.30 1.52
CA LYS A 66 -0.57 -1.23 0.84
C LYS A 66 0.79 -0.57 0.62
N LEU A 67 1.84 -1.37 0.82
CA LEU A 67 3.23 -0.94 0.70
C LEU A 67 3.97 -1.78 -0.33
N HIS A 68 4.92 -1.19 -1.03
CA HIS A 68 5.97 -1.91 -1.75
C HIS A 68 7.35 -1.31 -1.46
N LEU A 69 8.39 -2.07 -1.79
CA LEU A 69 9.77 -1.61 -1.74
C LEU A 69 10.26 -1.38 -3.17
N GLY A 70 10.60 -0.14 -3.51
CA GLY A 70 11.19 0.25 -4.80
C GLY A 70 12.48 1.02 -4.57
N ASP A 71 13.60 0.57 -5.17
CA ASP A 71 14.92 1.21 -5.06
C ASP A 71 15.36 1.56 -3.62
N GLY A 72 15.06 0.66 -2.67
CA GLY A 72 15.36 0.87 -1.26
C GLY A 72 14.44 1.86 -0.55
N LYS A 73 13.36 2.29 -1.18
CA LYS A 73 12.31 3.16 -0.63
C LYS A 73 11.06 2.36 -0.33
N VAL A 74 10.50 2.56 0.85
CA VAL A 74 9.19 2.00 1.20
C VAL A 74 8.12 3.00 0.78
N ILE A 75 7.26 2.56 -0.14
CA ILE A 75 6.28 3.40 -0.82
C ILE A 75 4.89 2.89 -0.47
N ALA A 76 4.02 3.79 -0.01
CA ALA A 76 2.59 3.53 0.13
C ALA A 76 1.86 3.98 -1.14
N TYR A 77 1.01 3.12 -1.68
CA TYR A 77 0.39 3.37 -3.00
C TYR A 77 -1.13 3.19 -3.01
N GLU A 78 -1.71 2.48 -2.04
CA GLU A 78 -3.15 2.22 -2.04
C GLU A 78 -3.72 2.13 -0.61
N VAL A 79 -4.94 2.60 -0.38
CA VAL A 79 -5.73 2.22 0.79
C VAL A 79 -6.47 0.91 0.47
N PRO A 80 -6.40 -0.14 1.30
CA PRO A 80 -7.16 -1.35 1.07
C PRO A 80 -8.66 -1.03 1.17
N LEU A 81 -9.35 -1.04 0.04
CA LEU A 81 -10.80 -0.91 -0.02
C LEU A 81 -11.45 -2.29 0.00
N ASP A 82 -12.54 -2.45 0.74
CA ASP A 82 -13.29 -3.71 0.83
C ASP A 82 -13.75 -4.21 -0.55
N VAL A 83 -14.05 -3.28 -1.46
CA VAL A 83 -14.42 -3.59 -2.86
C VAL A 83 -13.29 -4.28 -3.62
N HIS A 84 -12.03 -3.92 -3.37
CA HIS A 84 -10.87 -4.61 -3.98
C HIS A 84 -10.67 -5.99 -3.36
N SER A 85 -10.88 -6.15 -2.04
CA SER A 85 -10.82 -7.46 -1.39
C SER A 85 -11.87 -8.42 -1.96
N GLY A 86 -13.11 -7.95 -2.16
CA GLY A 86 -14.18 -8.72 -2.79
C GLY A 86 -13.87 -9.16 -4.22
N ALA A 87 -13.35 -8.24 -5.05
CA ALA A 87 -12.95 -8.55 -6.43
C ALA A 87 -11.80 -9.56 -6.48
N CYS A 88 -10.76 -9.39 -5.66
CA CYS A 88 -9.65 -10.34 -5.57
C CYS A 88 -10.11 -11.74 -5.16
N ASN A 89 -10.98 -11.85 -4.15
CA ASN A 89 -11.53 -13.15 -3.74
C ASN A 89 -12.34 -13.82 -4.85
N THR A 90 -13.14 -13.04 -5.59
CA THR A 90 -13.96 -13.54 -6.70
C THR A 90 -13.12 -14.13 -7.82
N ILE A 91 -11.91 -13.62 -8.03
CA ILE A 91 -10.97 -14.12 -9.05
C ILE A 91 -10.09 -15.25 -8.49
N ALA A 92 -9.59 -15.11 -7.26
CA ALA A 92 -8.68 -16.07 -6.66
C ALA A 92 -9.34 -17.43 -6.37
N PHE A 93 -10.62 -17.42 -5.96
CA PHE A 93 -11.37 -18.63 -5.64
C PHE A 93 -11.54 -19.60 -6.83
N PRO A 94 -11.98 -19.16 -8.02
CA PRO A 94 -12.05 -20.06 -9.18
C PRO A 94 -10.67 -20.49 -9.70
N ILE A 95 -9.65 -19.61 -9.60
CA ILE A 95 -8.28 -19.97 -10.01
C ILE A 95 -7.71 -21.09 -9.12
N SER A 96 -7.92 -21.03 -7.81
CA SER A 96 -7.45 -22.09 -6.90
C SER A 96 -8.17 -23.41 -7.13
N GLY A 97 -9.44 -23.36 -7.56
CA GLY A 97 -10.18 -24.54 -8.01
C GLY A 97 -9.65 -25.12 -9.33
N TRP A 98 -9.13 -24.29 -10.23
CA TRP A 98 -8.54 -24.71 -11.51
C TRP A 98 -7.11 -25.22 -11.41
N SER A 99 -6.32 -24.69 -10.46
CA SER A 99 -4.91 -25.04 -10.28
C SER A 99 -4.68 -26.29 -9.42
N ASN A 100 -5.74 -27.07 -9.15
CA ASN A 100 -5.72 -28.28 -8.34
C ASN A 100 -5.68 -29.54 -9.21
#